data_AF-A0A4Q7IQQ4-F1
#
_entry.id   AF-A0A4Q7IQQ4-F1
#
_cell.length_a   1.000
_cell.length_b   1.000
_cell.length_c   1.000
_cell.angle_alpha   90.00
_cell.angle_beta   90.00
_cell.angle_gamma   90.00
#
_symmetry.space_group_name_H-M   'P 1'
#
loop_
_entity.id
_entity.type
_entity.pdbx_description
1 polymer ?
#
loop_
_entity_poly.entity_id
_entity_poly.type
_entity_poly.pdbx_seq_one_letter_code
_entity_poly.pdbx_strand_id
1 'polypeptide(L)'
;MSNNIGHIYPILNYMITPFYEDIGPGLCDLDDFEERQLPEPYLGQLMLCILELVERFEVTKRVDYPNNAKEKLRAEILALYDADWAHWWGFNSVSKTITDKEQQDPFCGGIQCSCHVLWEEAFGDTDLDPEEENHYHPEMLKFLIKRCVWDIFFPGEALPNYTEPSSGDLTLLDFSV
;
A
#
# COMPACT_ATOMS: atom_id res chain seq x y z
N MET A 1 18.97 3.36 -17.49
CA MET A 1 17.60 3.00 -17.07
C MET A 1 17.23 3.92 -15.92
N SER A 2 15.98 4.37 -15.82
CA SER A 2 15.61 5.23 -14.70
C SER A 2 15.54 4.38 -13.43
N ASN A 3 16.11 4.87 -12.33
CA ASN A 3 16.06 4.21 -11.02
C ASN A 3 14.91 4.73 -10.15
N ASN A 4 14.01 5.53 -10.72
CA ASN A 4 12.86 6.07 -10.01
C ASN A 4 11.66 5.12 -10.17
N ILE A 5 11.01 4.81 -9.06
CA ILE A 5 9.86 3.91 -8.98
C ILE A 5 8.72 4.38 -9.88
N GLY A 6 8.48 5.68 -9.99
CA GLY A 6 7.43 6.23 -10.85
C GLY A 6 7.65 6.00 -12.35
N HIS A 7 8.87 5.68 -12.79
CA HIS A 7 9.12 5.29 -14.19
C HIS A 7 9.09 3.78 -14.41
N ILE A 8 9.30 3.00 -13.35
CA ILE A 8 9.35 1.52 -13.42
C ILE A 8 7.95 0.95 -13.21
N TYR A 9 7.20 1.51 -12.25
CA TYR A 9 5.85 1.11 -11.86
C TYR A 9 4.91 2.34 -11.88
N PRO A 10 4.70 2.97 -13.05
CA PRO A 10 4.01 4.26 -13.14
C PRO A 10 2.56 4.21 -12.63
N ILE A 11 1.81 3.15 -12.95
CA ILE A 11 0.41 3.07 -12.54
C ILE A 11 0.34 2.83 -11.03
N LEU A 12 1.08 1.83 -10.54
CA LEU A 12 1.09 1.50 -9.12
C LEU A 12 1.53 2.69 -8.27
N ASN A 13 2.65 3.32 -8.61
CA ASN A 13 3.18 4.49 -7.91
C ASN A 13 2.19 5.66 -7.83
N TYR A 14 1.43 5.90 -8.90
CA TYR A 14 0.42 6.96 -8.89
C TYR A 14 -0.75 6.62 -7.96
N MET A 15 -1.25 5.39 -8.03
CA MET A 15 -2.45 4.98 -7.29
C MET A 15 -2.23 4.84 -5.80
N ILE A 16 -1.04 4.41 -5.37
CA ILE A 16 -0.76 4.24 -3.93
C ILE A 16 -0.37 5.55 -3.23
N THR A 17 -0.41 6.69 -3.94
CA THR A 17 -0.19 8.03 -3.37
C THR A 17 -1.01 8.30 -2.09
N PRO A 18 -2.28 7.88 -1.97
CA PRO A 18 -3.06 8.07 -0.75
C PRO A 18 -2.50 7.34 0.48
N PHE A 19 -1.60 6.38 0.32
CA PHE A 19 -0.94 5.73 1.46
C PHE A 19 0.31 6.48 1.95
N TYR A 20 0.77 7.51 1.25
CA TYR A 20 1.93 8.29 1.67
C TYR A 20 1.56 9.26 2.78
N GLU A 21 2.31 9.28 3.87
CA GLU A 21 2.09 10.13 5.05
C GLU A 21 1.97 11.63 4.71
N ASP A 22 2.72 12.10 3.71
CA ASP A 22 2.73 13.52 3.29
C ASP A 22 1.53 13.91 2.40
N ILE A 23 0.75 12.95 1.90
CA ILE A 23 -0.21 13.15 0.80
C ILE A 23 -1.57 12.48 1.04
N GLY A 24 -1.60 11.37 1.76
CA GLY A 24 -2.79 10.62 2.15
C GLY A 24 -3.62 11.32 3.22
N PRO A 25 -4.79 10.78 3.60
CA PRO A 25 -5.57 11.27 4.72
C PRO A 25 -4.80 10.99 6.02
N GLY A 26 -3.76 11.77 6.27
CA GLY A 26 -3.27 12.02 7.61
C GLY A 26 -4.48 12.40 8.44
N LEU A 27 -4.78 11.58 9.45
CA LEU A 27 -5.80 11.84 10.46
C LEU A 27 -7.14 12.24 9.82
N CYS A 28 -7.86 11.29 9.24
CA CYS A 28 -9.26 11.54 8.92
C CYS A 28 -9.99 11.96 10.20
N ASP A 29 -10.66 13.12 10.13
CA ASP A 29 -11.62 13.55 11.13
C ASP A 29 -12.77 12.53 11.16
N LEU A 30 -13.15 12.08 12.35
CA LEU A 30 -14.18 11.04 12.55
C LEU A 30 -15.46 11.38 11.76
N ASP A 31 -15.75 12.67 11.62
CA ASP A 31 -16.88 13.25 10.91
C ASP A 31 -16.94 12.88 9.41
N ASP A 32 -15.79 12.83 8.70
CA ASP A 32 -15.73 12.48 7.26
C ASP A 32 -15.99 10.98 7.02
N PHE A 33 -15.64 10.12 8.00
CA PHE A 33 -15.93 8.69 7.96
C PHE A 33 -17.42 8.41 8.19
N GLU A 34 -18.03 9.11 9.16
CA GLU A 34 -19.46 9.01 9.45
C GLU A 34 -20.34 9.48 8.27
N GLU A 35 -19.95 10.54 7.56
CA GLU A 35 -20.68 11.03 6.38
C GLU A 35 -20.79 9.97 5.26
N ARG A 36 -19.76 9.13 5.10
CA ARG A 36 -19.69 8.11 4.04
C ARG A 36 -20.42 6.80 4.35
N GLN A 37 -20.94 6.63 5.58
CA GLN A 37 -21.72 5.46 6.02
C GLN A 37 -21.04 4.10 5.73
N LEU A 38 -19.74 4.00 6.00
CA LEU A 38 -18.98 2.77 5.81
C LEU A 38 -19.27 1.76 6.96
N PRO A 39 -19.29 0.44 6.71
CA PRO A 39 -19.54 -0.56 7.76
C PRO A 39 -18.44 -0.57 8.85
N GLU A 40 -18.76 -0.82 10.13
CA GLU A 40 -17.76 -1.07 11.21
C GLU A 40 -17.23 -2.53 11.18
N PRO A 41 -16.02 -2.87 11.67
CA PRO A 41 -15.00 -2.04 12.31
C PRO A 41 -13.83 -1.78 11.34
N TYR A 42 -13.70 -0.56 10.84
CA TYR A 42 -12.48 -0.12 10.17
C TYR A 42 -12.00 1.11 10.93
N LEU A 43 -10.71 1.17 11.28
CA LEU A 43 -10.10 2.48 11.45
C LEU A 43 -10.25 3.17 10.09
N GLY A 44 -11.19 4.11 9.99
CA GLY A 44 -11.64 4.69 8.72
C GLY A 44 -10.54 5.27 7.83
N GLN A 45 -9.34 5.47 8.39
CA GLN A 45 -8.14 5.94 7.74
C GLN A 45 -7.78 5.11 6.49
N LEU A 46 -7.66 3.78 6.60
CA LEU A 46 -7.26 2.94 5.46
C LEU A 46 -8.35 2.81 4.39
N MET A 47 -9.62 2.75 4.80
CA MET A 47 -10.74 2.66 3.87
C MET A 47 -10.82 3.91 2.97
N LEU A 48 -10.54 5.10 3.52
CA LEU A 48 -10.51 6.33 2.72
C LEU A 48 -9.34 6.35 1.73
N CYS A 49 -8.15 5.90 2.15
CA CYS A 49 -7.03 5.72 1.23
C CYS A 49 -7.39 4.79 0.08
N ILE A 50 -8.13 3.72 0.36
CA ILE A 50 -8.62 2.75 -0.62
C ILE A 50 -9.62 3.39 -1.58
N LEU A 51 -10.61 4.14 -1.08
CA LEU A 51 -11.58 4.83 -1.93
C LEU A 51 -10.89 5.84 -2.87
N GLU A 52 -9.97 6.66 -2.35
CA GLU A 52 -9.20 7.60 -3.16
C GLU A 52 -8.32 6.86 -4.19
N LEU A 53 -7.71 5.75 -3.80
CA LEU A 53 -6.92 4.90 -4.70
C LEU A 53 -7.76 4.36 -5.86
N VAL A 54 -8.99 3.91 -5.60
CA VAL A 54 -9.93 3.45 -6.63
C VAL A 54 -10.30 4.59 -7.58
N GLU A 55 -10.59 5.78 -7.05
CA GLU A 55 -10.86 6.97 -7.86
C GLU A 55 -9.67 7.33 -8.77
N ARG A 56 -8.46 7.34 -8.22
CA ARG A 56 -7.21 7.59 -8.96
C ARG A 56 -7.01 6.57 -10.08
N PHE A 57 -7.27 5.29 -9.83
CA PHE A 57 -7.18 4.28 -10.88
C PHE A 57 -8.15 4.54 -12.02
N GLU A 58 -9.40 4.91 -11.70
CA GLU A 58 -10.40 5.23 -12.72
C GLU A 58 -10.01 6.47 -13.54
N VAL A 59 -9.32 7.46 -12.95
CA VAL A 59 -8.72 8.58 -13.69
C VAL A 59 -7.63 8.09 -14.64
N THR A 60 -6.65 7.32 -14.15
CA THR A 60 -5.55 6.79 -14.97
C THR A 60 -6.05 5.92 -16.12
N LYS A 61 -7.06 5.09 -15.85
CA LYS A 61 -7.75 4.31 -16.88
C LYS A 61 -8.38 5.22 -17.92
N ARG A 62 -9.11 6.28 -17.54
CA ARG A 62 -9.75 7.18 -18.51
C ARG A 62 -8.75 7.98 -19.36
N VAL A 63 -7.64 8.42 -18.78
CA VAL A 63 -6.72 9.39 -19.40
C VAL A 63 -5.56 8.71 -20.12
N ASP A 64 -4.84 7.83 -19.43
CA ASP A 64 -3.54 7.33 -19.88
C ASP A 64 -3.63 5.94 -20.52
N TYR A 65 -4.53 5.08 -20.02
CA TYR A 65 -4.61 3.66 -20.40
C TYR A 65 -6.05 3.13 -20.60
N PRO A 66 -6.84 3.70 -21.53
CA PRO A 66 -8.28 3.44 -21.67
C PRO A 66 -8.68 1.98 -21.90
N ASN A 67 -7.78 1.17 -22.47
CA ASN A 67 -8.09 -0.19 -22.89
C ASN A 67 -7.30 -1.28 -22.16
N ASN A 68 -6.34 -0.92 -21.29
CA ASN A 68 -5.45 -1.90 -20.68
C ASN A 68 -4.85 -1.50 -19.31
N ALA A 69 -5.44 -0.52 -18.63
CA ALA A 69 -4.97 -0.07 -17.31
C ALA A 69 -4.87 -1.22 -16.31
N LYS A 70 -5.86 -2.11 -16.29
CA LYS A 70 -5.94 -3.23 -15.35
C LYS A 70 -4.88 -4.30 -15.64
N GLU A 71 -4.67 -4.66 -16.91
CA GLU A 71 -3.64 -5.61 -17.31
C GLU A 71 -2.24 -5.06 -17.05
N LYS A 72 -2.02 -3.76 -17.27
CA LYS A 72 -0.74 -3.10 -16.96
C LYS A 72 -0.49 -3.04 -15.46
N LEU A 73 -1.50 -2.69 -14.65
CA LEU A 73 -1.40 -2.74 -13.20
C LEU A 73 -1.03 -4.14 -12.73
N ARG A 74 -1.71 -5.17 -13.25
CA ARG A 74 -1.38 -6.57 -12.94
C ARG A 74 0.09 -6.85 -13.22
N ALA A 75 0.58 -6.47 -14.40
CA ALA A 75 1.96 -6.70 -14.80
C ALA A 75 2.97 -5.96 -13.89
N GLU A 76 2.67 -4.72 -13.49
CA GLU A 76 3.51 -3.95 -12.56
C GLU A 76 3.59 -4.61 -11.17
N ILE A 77 2.45 -5.04 -10.62
CA ILE A 77 2.42 -5.72 -9.31
C ILE A 77 3.20 -7.04 -9.38
N LEU A 78 2.96 -7.85 -10.40
CA LEU A 78 3.69 -9.12 -10.57
C LEU A 78 5.20 -8.89 -10.69
N ALA A 79 5.62 -7.88 -11.45
CA ALA A 79 7.03 -7.52 -11.57
C ALA A 79 7.62 -7.04 -10.24
N LEU A 80 6.86 -6.28 -9.44
CA LEU A 80 7.30 -5.83 -8.12
C LEU A 80 7.48 -7.00 -7.13
N TYR A 81 6.60 -7.99 -7.17
CA TYR A 81 6.70 -9.19 -6.33
C TYR A 81 7.83 -10.15 -6.72
N ASP A 82 8.31 -10.07 -7.96
CA ASP A 82 9.51 -10.78 -8.43
C ASP A 82 10.81 -9.97 -8.23
N ALA A 83 10.70 -8.69 -7.86
CA ALA A 83 11.84 -7.79 -7.71
C ALA A 83 12.57 -7.97 -6.37
N ASP A 84 13.81 -7.47 -6.33
CA ASP A 84 14.58 -7.42 -5.08
C ASP A 84 14.04 -6.38 -4.10
N TRP A 85 14.58 -6.41 -2.88
CA TRP A 85 14.19 -5.50 -1.81
C TRP A 85 14.39 -4.02 -2.14
N ALA A 86 15.34 -3.65 -3.00
CA ALA A 86 15.60 -2.25 -3.32
C ALA A 86 14.40 -1.58 -4.02
N HIS A 87 13.60 -2.35 -4.76
CA HIS A 87 12.37 -1.83 -5.35
C HIS A 87 11.30 -1.54 -4.30
N TRP A 88 11.15 -2.42 -3.32
CA TRP A 88 10.24 -2.23 -2.19
C TRP A 88 10.64 -1.02 -1.33
N TRP A 89 11.93 -0.92 -1.04
CA TRP A 89 12.51 0.23 -0.37
C TRP A 89 12.32 1.54 -1.14
N GLY A 90 12.38 1.48 -2.48
CA GLY A 90 12.06 2.61 -3.34
C GLY A 90 10.62 3.12 -3.16
N PHE A 91 9.63 2.22 -3.00
CA PHE A 91 8.25 2.62 -2.73
C PHE A 91 8.07 3.22 -1.33
N ASN A 92 8.92 2.79 -0.40
CA ASN A 92 8.89 3.25 0.97
C ASN A 92 9.47 4.65 1.15
N SER A 93 10.37 5.10 0.27
CA SER A 93 11.08 6.37 0.40
C SER A 93 10.35 7.54 -0.24
N VAL A 94 10.43 8.71 0.41
CA VAL A 94 10.01 10.01 -0.13
C VAL A 94 10.72 10.34 -1.46
N SER A 95 11.98 9.94 -1.65
CA SER A 95 12.73 10.18 -2.90
C SER A 95 12.31 9.28 -4.06
N LYS A 96 11.61 8.18 -3.76
CA LYS A 96 11.12 7.19 -4.72
C LYS A 96 12.21 6.58 -5.61
N THR A 97 13.46 6.62 -5.17
CA THR A 97 14.62 6.18 -5.96
C THR A 97 15.18 4.89 -5.37
N ILE A 98 15.27 3.82 -6.16
CA ILE A 98 15.64 2.45 -5.73
C ILE A 98 16.98 2.35 -4.98
N THR A 99 17.92 3.26 -5.23
CA THR A 99 19.28 3.22 -4.64
C THR A 99 19.48 4.18 -3.47
N ASP A 100 18.42 4.85 -3.01
CA ASP A 100 18.53 5.79 -1.90
C ASP A 100 18.72 5.04 -0.58
N LYS A 101 19.68 5.45 0.25
CA LYS A 101 19.93 4.77 1.53
C LYS A 101 19.01 5.23 2.65
N GLU A 102 18.34 6.37 2.48
CA GLU A 102 17.34 6.88 3.42
C GLU A 102 16.11 5.96 3.52
N GLN A 103 15.98 4.97 2.63
CA GLN A 103 14.88 4.01 2.59
C GLN A 103 14.76 3.07 3.79
N GLN A 104 15.83 2.93 4.59
CA GLN A 104 15.86 2.09 5.79
C GLN A 104 15.59 2.89 7.07
N ASP A 105 15.50 4.22 6.97
CA ASP A 105 15.22 5.05 8.13
C ASP A 105 13.71 4.95 8.45
N PRO A 106 13.35 4.44 9.64
CA PRO A 106 11.96 4.27 10.07
C PRO A 106 11.20 5.61 10.18
N PHE A 107 11.91 6.74 10.20
CA PHE A 107 11.36 8.09 10.32
C PHE A 107 11.40 8.86 9.00
N CYS A 108 11.82 8.25 7.90
CA CYS A 108 11.97 8.95 6.63
C CYS A 108 10.64 9.18 5.88
N GLY A 109 9.51 8.90 6.52
CA GLY A 109 8.17 9.03 5.97
C GLY A 109 7.91 8.04 4.83
N GLY A 110 7.01 8.42 3.92
CA GLY A 110 6.58 7.56 2.82
C GLY A 110 5.32 6.78 3.18
N ILE A 111 5.28 5.48 2.91
CA ILE A 111 4.09 4.64 3.14
C ILE A 111 4.19 3.76 4.41
N GLN A 112 5.20 4.02 5.24
CA GLN A 112 5.54 3.22 6.42
C GLN A 112 4.41 3.17 7.44
N CYS A 113 3.86 4.33 7.81
CA CYS A 113 2.74 4.41 8.74
C CYS A 113 1.53 3.60 8.26
N SER A 114 1.16 3.72 6.97
CA SER A 114 0.08 2.92 6.40
C SER A 114 0.36 1.41 6.48
N CYS A 115 1.61 0.99 6.26
CA CYS A 115 2.01 -0.41 6.41
C CYS A 115 1.88 -0.88 7.85
N HIS A 116 2.31 -0.05 8.80
CA HIS A 116 2.24 -0.33 10.23
C HIS A 116 0.79 -0.46 10.71
N VAL A 117 -0.07 0.51 10.40
CA VAL A 117 -1.49 0.50 10.78
C VAL A 117 -2.16 -0.78 10.30
N LEU A 118 -1.97 -1.14 9.03
CA LEU A 118 -2.55 -2.36 8.47
C LEU A 118 -2.02 -3.63 9.16
N TRP A 119 -0.72 -3.65 9.49
CA TRP A 119 -0.09 -4.78 10.16
C TRP A 119 -0.60 -4.94 11.59
N GLU A 120 -0.67 -3.85 12.35
CA GLU A 120 -1.21 -3.83 13.71
C GLU A 120 -2.66 -4.30 13.74
N GLU A 121 -3.50 -3.85 12.79
CA GLU A 121 -4.89 -4.32 12.67
C GLU A 121 -5.00 -5.83 12.42
N ALA A 122 -4.13 -6.38 11.56
CA ALA A 122 -4.18 -7.79 11.22
C ALA A 122 -3.61 -8.72 12.30
N PHE A 123 -2.55 -8.28 12.97
CA PHE A 123 -1.73 -9.16 13.82
C PHE A 123 -1.78 -8.78 15.31
N GLY A 124 -2.37 -7.64 15.67
CA GLY A 124 -2.54 -7.18 17.05
C GLY A 124 -1.23 -6.90 17.79
N ASP A 125 -0.11 -6.79 17.06
CA ASP A 125 1.23 -6.69 17.63
C ASP A 125 1.52 -5.24 18.01
N THR A 126 1.20 -4.89 19.26
CA THR A 126 1.59 -3.61 19.89
C THR A 126 2.99 -3.66 20.51
N ASP A 127 3.63 -4.84 20.55
CA ASP A 127 4.96 -5.07 21.14
C ASP A 127 6.08 -4.85 20.12
N LEU A 128 5.95 -3.82 19.28
CA LEU A 128 7.12 -3.23 18.65
C LEU A 128 7.86 -2.45 19.74
N ASP A 129 8.73 -3.15 20.46
CA ASP A 129 9.62 -2.54 21.46
C ASP A 129 10.23 -1.25 20.87
N PRO A 130 9.99 -0.06 21.47
CA PRO A 130 10.54 1.18 20.98
C PRO A 130 12.08 1.22 21.04
N GLU A 131 12.74 0.28 21.73
CA GLU A 131 14.21 0.09 21.64
C GLU A 131 14.65 -0.72 20.40
N GLU A 132 13.71 -1.37 19.69
CA GLU A 132 13.89 -1.92 18.34
C GLU A 132 13.46 -0.88 17.28
N GLU A 133 14.10 0.27 17.28
CA GLU A 133 13.99 1.36 16.28
C GLU A 133 14.24 0.90 14.80
N ASN A 134 14.28 -0.40 14.48
CA ASN A 134 14.48 -0.97 13.14
C ASN A 134 13.27 -1.76 12.60
N HIS A 135 12.07 -1.52 13.14
CA HIS A 135 10.91 -2.39 12.97
C HIS A 135 10.19 -2.37 11.62
N TYR A 136 10.49 -1.44 10.71
CA TYR A 136 9.92 -1.52 9.37
C TYR A 136 10.50 -2.73 8.62
N HIS A 137 9.65 -3.72 8.37
CA HIS A 137 10.00 -4.87 7.54
C HIS A 137 9.29 -4.73 6.19
N PRO A 138 9.98 -4.88 5.05
CA PRO A 138 9.35 -4.71 3.73
C PRO A 138 8.31 -5.81 3.39
N GLU A 139 8.15 -6.82 4.25
CA GLU A 139 6.96 -7.70 4.22
C GLU A 139 5.67 -6.99 4.64
N MET A 140 5.72 -5.97 5.51
CA MET A 140 4.55 -5.13 5.83
C MET A 140 4.08 -4.37 4.59
N LEU A 141 5.01 -3.90 3.76
CA LEU A 141 4.69 -3.24 2.50
C LEU A 141 4.12 -4.21 1.46
N LYS A 142 4.69 -5.41 1.34
CA LYS A 142 4.07 -6.47 0.52
C LYS A 142 2.64 -6.71 1.00
N PHE A 143 2.43 -6.87 2.29
CA PHE A 143 1.10 -7.07 2.87
C PHE A 143 0.13 -5.95 2.51
N LEU A 144 0.55 -4.68 2.60
CA LEU A 144 -0.25 -3.54 2.17
C LEU A 144 -0.60 -3.58 0.68
N ILE A 145 0.37 -3.81 -0.20
CA ILE A 145 0.07 -3.90 -1.64
C ILE A 145 -0.83 -5.09 -1.96
N LYS A 146 -0.68 -6.22 -1.26
CA LYS A 146 -1.57 -7.36 -1.44
C LYS A 146 -3.01 -7.01 -1.02
N ARG A 147 -3.21 -6.61 0.23
CA ARG A 147 -4.55 -6.44 0.80
C ARG A 147 -5.27 -5.21 0.26
N CYS A 148 -4.56 -4.08 0.12
CA CYS A 148 -5.16 -2.80 -0.22
C CYS A 148 -5.10 -2.46 -1.71
N VAL A 149 -4.47 -3.29 -2.55
CA VAL A 149 -4.40 -3.06 -4.00
C VAL A 149 -4.77 -4.31 -4.78
N TRP A 150 -4.02 -5.41 -4.60
CA TRP A 150 -4.23 -6.61 -5.39
C TRP A 150 -5.60 -7.23 -5.18
N ASP A 151 -6.03 -7.43 -3.92
CA ASP A 151 -7.32 -8.07 -3.63
C ASP A 151 -8.52 -7.24 -4.08
N ILE A 152 -8.37 -5.91 -4.08
CA ILE A 152 -9.41 -4.98 -4.54
C ILE A 152 -9.58 -5.08 -6.05
N PHE A 153 -8.48 -5.04 -6.81
CA PHE A 153 -8.55 -5.04 -8.27
C PHE A 153 -8.65 -6.44 -8.89
N PHE A 154 -8.15 -7.47 -8.22
CA PHE A 154 -8.07 -8.85 -8.70
C PHE A 154 -8.65 -9.84 -7.68
N PRO A 155 -9.93 -9.68 -7.27
CA PRO A 155 -10.51 -10.45 -6.20
C PRO A 155 -10.49 -11.95 -6.53
N GLY A 156 -9.97 -12.75 -5.58
CA GLY A 156 -9.86 -14.20 -5.70
C GLY A 156 -8.69 -14.70 -6.56
N GLU A 157 -7.88 -13.81 -7.16
CA GLU A 157 -6.67 -14.21 -7.87
C GLU A 157 -5.50 -14.44 -6.90
N ALA A 158 -4.77 -15.54 -7.09
CA ALA A 158 -3.55 -15.79 -6.33
C ALA A 158 -2.41 -14.88 -6.81
N LEU A 159 -1.67 -14.30 -5.86
CA LEU A 159 -0.47 -13.54 -6.15
C LEU A 159 0.76 -14.46 -6.06
N PRO A 160 1.42 -14.78 -7.19
CA PRO A 160 2.57 -15.69 -7.18
C PRO A 160 3.74 -15.10 -6.38
N ASN A 161 4.59 -15.97 -5.82
CA ASN A 161 5.76 -15.62 -5.02
C ASN A 161 5.46 -14.84 -3.72
N TYR A 162 4.21 -14.85 -3.27
CA TYR A 162 3.81 -14.29 -1.99
C TYR A 162 3.04 -15.31 -1.16
N THR A 163 3.24 -15.28 0.15
CA THR A 163 2.48 -16.06 1.11
C THR A 163 2.14 -15.14 2.27
N GLU A 164 0.84 -14.95 2.50
CA GLU A 164 0.37 -14.12 3.61
C GLU A 164 0.82 -14.74 4.95
N PRO A 165 1.19 -13.92 5.94
CA PRO A 165 1.51 -14.42 7.27
C PRO A 165 0.30 -15.16 7.89
N SER A 166 0.55 -16.31 8.51
CA SER A 166 -0.52 -17.22 8.97
C SER A 166 -1.03 -16.96 10.39
N SER A 167 -0.49 -15.96 11.09
CA SER A 167 -0.71 -15.73 12.52
C SER A 167 -1.74 -14.64 12.86
N GLY A 168 -2.30 -13.96 11.85
CA GLY A 168 -3.21 -12.82 12.05
C GLY A 168 -4.68 -13.13 11.76
N ASP A 169 -5.56 -12.25 12.25
CA ASP A 169 -6.98 -12.24 11.90
C ASP A 169 -7.21 -11.38 10.65
N LEU A 170 -7.15 -12.03 9.50
CA LEU A 170 -7.35 -11.36 8.21
C LEU A 170 -8.81 -11.01 7.91
N THR A 171 -9.77 -11.42 8.76
CA THR A 171 -11.19 -11.11 8.56
C THR A 171 -11.49 -9.63 8.77
N LEU A 172 -10.61 -8.93 9.50
CA LEU A 172 -10.70 -7.49 9.74
C LEU A 172 -10.32 -6.65 8.51
N LEU A 173 -9.68 -7.27 7.51
CA LEU A 173 -9.15 -6.59 6.33
C LEU A 173 -9.91 -6.91 5.04
N ASP A 174 -11.22 -7.15 5.14
CA ASP A 174 -12.06 -7.34 3.96
C ASP A 174 -12.45 -6.00 3.33
N PHE A 175 -11.62 -5.55 2.39
CA PHE A 175 -11.84 -4.31 1.67
C PHE A 175 -12.64 -4.49 0.37
N SER A 176 -13.46 -5.54 0.26
CA SER A 176 -14.33 -5.69 -0.90
C SER A 176 -15.27 -4.49 -1.02
N VAL A 177 -15.08 -3.70 -2.10
CA VAL A 177 -15.91 -2.54 -2.47
C VAL A 177 -16.96 -2.95 -3.50
#